data_AF-A0AAJ0A090-F1
#
_entry.id   AF-A0AAJ0A090-F1
#
_cell.length_a   1.000
_cell.length_b   1.000
_cell.length_c   1.000
_cell.angle_alpha   90.00
_cell.angle_beta   90.00
_cell.angle_gamma   90.00
#
_symmetry.space_group_name_H-M   'P 1'
#
loop_
_entity.id
_entity.type
_entity.pdbx_description
1 polymer ?
#
loop_
_entity_poly.entity_id
_entity_poly.type
_entity_poly.pdbx_seq_one_letter_code
_entity_poly.pdbx_strand_id
1 'polypeptide(L)'
;MGLKVIIACESIFSLPLAKMLEQFDIEYILLEPHSTIAPQFGASIGLLPNGLRILDQLVCYEKIKEAAGDVSYRTILCLFSGNTWTDTQPVSFSQLGYPQIFVDRKTLQQVLFDKFKFKDRVLTTQVVVSVDLLGEQATFHTQDASVHTVHTGDIVFGADGVHSAIRGEMHYFAVSDFHLGLQSESECIFGVSKRPTGLPGTAIQVNSFFKSCNYMVLSAPNNSLYWFLFTSFARLYGKAIPEFTKEYKLALAENHFDEQVTETFRDIHANRLQTTLVALAGHVFPRSYFQGVLIIGKAAHKFLFTEVQAKRFIRAEAAETFFFSRVLVDYFFTRLSQSLIWGLIIKNMETGPTIDDIPIPKRCEKAVIRHRETTNKRSWSFWSLVTLGPGILTLLQYSTISWIRTSCTSRD
;
A
#
# COMPACT_ATOMS: atom_id res chain seq x y z
N MET A 1 12.96 36.03 -9.53
CA MET A 1 13.15 35.21 -8.31
C MET A 1 12.81 33.78 -8.68
N GLY A 2 13.58 32.80 -8.19
CA GLY A 2 13.30 31.37 -8.46
C GLY A 2 12.13 30.87 -7.61
N LEU A 3 11.49 29.79 -8.06
CA LEU A 3 10.40 29.13 -7.35
C LEU A 3 10.91 28.52 -6.02
N LYS A 4 10.25 28.85 -4.91
CA LYS A 4 10.54 28.29 -3.58
C LYS A 4 9.36 27.50 -3.04
N VAL A 5 9.64 26.25 -2.66
CA VAL A 5 8.63 25.30 -2.15
C VAL A 5 8.79 25.07 -0.65
N ILE A 6 7.71 25.06 0.12
CA ILE A 6 7.75 24.67 1.54
C ILE A 6 6.95 23.38 1.73
N ILE A 7 7.54 22.42 2.42
CA ILE A 7 6.96 21.10 2.69
C ILE A 7 6.77 20.94 4.20
N ALA A 8 5.52 20.79 4.65
CA ALA A 8 5.23 20.39 6.01
C ALA A 8 5.32 18.87 6.14
N CYS A 9 6.25 18.37 6.95
CA CYS A 9 6.59 16.96 7.04
C CYS A 9 5.96 16.29 8.27
N GLU A 10 5.12 15.28 8.06
CA GLU A 10 4.81 14.26 9.09
C GLU A 10 4.74 12.85 8.47
N SER A 11 4.87 12.80 7.15
CA SER A 11 4.58 11.65 6.32
C SER A 11 5.85 11.14 5.64
N ILE A 12 5.87 9.86 5.32
CA ILE A 12 6.97 9.26 4.56
C ILE A 12 7.07 9.79 3.12
N PHE A 13 6.04 10.46 2.63
CA PHE A 13 5.97 11.00 1.27
C PHE A 13 6.66 12.37 1.10
N SER A 14 6.98 13.07 2.19
CA SER A 14 7.66 14.37 2.13
C SER A 14 9.12 14.26 1.65
N LEU A 15 9.85 13.24 2.14
CA LEU A 15 11.27 13.06 1.81
C LEU A 15 11.50 12.74 0.32
N PRO A 16 10.74 11.82 -0.33
CA PRO A 16 10.85 11.62 -1.77
C PRO A 16 10.52 12.89 -2.57
N LEU A 17 9.51 13.67 -2.15
CA LEU A 17 9.16 14.93 -2.80
C LEU A 17 10.32 15.94 -2.72
N ALA A 18 10.86 16.16 -1.53
CA ALA A 18 12.02 17.04 -1.36
C ALA A 18 13.22 16.59 -2.22
N LYS A 19 13.47 15.27 -2.30
CA LYS A 19 14.52 14.72 -3.15
C LYS A 19 14.27 14.95 -4.64
N MET A 20 13.02 14.89 -5.08
CA MET A 20 12.64 15.25 -6.45
C MET A 20 12.95 16.72 -6.71
N LEU A 21 12.55 17.63 -5.82
CA LEU A 21 12.83 19.07 -5.97
C LEU A 21 14.33 19.36 -6.04
N GLU A 22 15.17 18.67 -5.24
CA GLU A 22 16.63 18.75 -5.36
C GLU A 22 17.15 18.37 -6.76
N GLN A 23 16.57 17.33 -7.37
CA GLN A 23 17.03 16.85 -8.69
C GLN A 23 16.69 17.84 -9.81
N PHE A 24 15.65 18.65 -9.64
CA PHE A 24 15.25 19.70 -10.58
C PHE A 24 15.80 21.09 -10.22
N ASP A 25 16.71 21.17 -9.25
CA ASP A 25 17.30 22.42 -8.77
C ASP A 25 16.26 23.46 -8.31
N ILE A 26 15.13 22.97 -7.75
CA ILE A 26 14.08 23.81 -7.16
C ILE A 26 14.43 24.07 -5.70
N GLU A 27 14.34 25.33 -5.27
CA GLU A 27 14.55 25.70 -3.87
C GLU A 27 13.42 25.14 -3.00
N TYR A 28 13.76 24.54 -1.86
CA TYR A 28 12.77 24.08 -0.92
C TYR A 28 13.22 24.17 0.53
N ILE A 29 12.24 24.18 1.44
CA ILE A 29 12.43 23.97 2.88
C ILE A 29 11.48 22.86 3.31
N LEU A 30 11.99 21.89 4.07
CA LEU A 30 11.19 20.82 4.67
C LEU A 30 11.15 21.02 6.18
N LEU A 31 9.94 21.17 6.72
CA LEU A 31 9.68 21.45 8.13
C LEU A 31 9.31 20.13 8.83
N GLU A 32 10.24 19.59 9.63
CA GLU A 32 10.08 18.36 10.38
C GLU A 32 9.80 18.67 11.86
N PRO A 33 8.64 18.24 12.41
CA PRO A 33 8.26 18.54 13.79
C PRO A 33 9.14 17.82 14.82
N HIS A 34 9.76 16.69 14.47
CA HIS A 34 10.62 15.96 15.38
C HIS A 34 12.04 16.53 15.44
N SER A 35 12.71 16.39 16.59
CA SER A 35 14.11 16.78 16.76
C SER A 35 15.09 15.86 16.02
N THR A 36 14.64 14.66 15.64
CA THR A 36 15.44 13.67 14.92
C THR A 36 14.71 13.22 13.68
N ILE A 37 15.41 13.20 12.56
CA ILE A 37 14.91 12.62 11.32
C ILE A 37 14.87 11.09 11.47
N ALA A 38 13.81 10.48 10.94
CA ALA A 38 13.55 9.04 11.07
C ALA A 38 13.48 8.58 12.54
N PRO A 39 12.60 9.16 13.37
CA PRO A 39 12.44 8.69 14.73
C PRO A 39 11.95 7.23 14.73
N GLN A 40 12.21 6.49 15.79
CA GLN A 40 11.89 5.06 15.88
C GLN A 40 10.40 4.83 16.19
N PHE A 41 9.53 5.45 15.40
CA PHE A 41 8.08 5.35 15.52
C PHE A 41 7.50 4.65 14.29
N GLY A 42 6.78 3.56 14.52
CA GLY A 42 5.99 2.88 13.50
C GLY A 42 6.52 1.50 13.09
N ALA A 43 5.70 0.82 12.31
CA ALA A 43 5.93 -0.55 11.83
C ALA A 43 6.80 -0.62 10.57
N SER A 44 6.95 -1.84 10.07
CA SER A 44 7.30 -2.12 8.68
C SER A 44 6.38 -1.42 7.68
N ILE A 45 6.95 -1.00 6.55
CA ILE A 45 6.22 -0.51 5.38
C ILE A 45 6.44 -1.44 4.19
N GLY A 46 5.36 -1.77 3.49
CA GLY A 46 5.41 -2.51 2.23
C GLY A 46 5.63 -1.58 1.05
N LEU A 47 6.69 -1.83 0.29
CA LEU A 47 7.03 -1.17 -0.96
C LEU A 47 6.75 -2.11 -2.12
N LEU A 48 5.92 -1.65 -3.03
CA LEU A 48 5.52 -2.39 -4.23
C LEU A 48 6.29 -1.89 -5.45
N PRO A 49 6.34 -2.67 -6.55
CA PRO A 49 7.17 -2.37 -7.72
C PRO A 49 7.01 -0.94 -8.25
N ASN A 50 5.79 -0.39 -8.26
CA ASN A 50 5.54 0.97 -8.74
C ASN A 50 6.22 2.05 -7.86
N GLY A 51 6.20 1.87 -6.54
CA GLY A 51 6.89 2.77 -5.61
C GLY A 51 8.41 2.58 -5.66
N LEU A 52 8.87 1.33 -5.75
CA LEU A 52 10.30 1.01 -5.86
C LEU A 52 10.92 1.57 -7.15
N ARG A 53 10.17 1.62 -8.24
CA ARG A 53 10.61 2.26 -9.48
C ARG A 53 10.89 3.76 -9.30
N ILE A 54 10.00 4.48 -8.63
CA ILE A 54 10.21 5.91 -8.31
C ILE A 54 11.43 6.06 -7.39
N LEU A 55 11.54 5.20 -6.37
CA LEU A 55 12.69 5.21 -5.46
C LEU A 55 14.02 4.85 -6.15
N ASP A 56 14.00 4.12 -7.27
CA ASP A 56 15.20 3.85 -8.09
C ASP A 56 15.55 5.08 -8.97
N GLN A 57 14.56 5.81 -9.50
CA GLN A 57 14.81 7.14 -10.14
C GLN A 57 15.43 8.14 -9.16
N LEU A 58 15.10 8.02 -7.87
CA LEU A 58 15.69 8.79 -6.77
C LEU A 58 17.00 8.20 -6.22
N VAL A 59 17.54 7.14 -6.83
CA VAL A 59 18.81 6.49 -6.43
C VAL A 59 18.80 5.96 -4.98
N CYS A 60 17.62 5.57 -4.50
CA CYS A 60 17.40 5.04 -3.15
C CYS A 60 17.21 3.51 -3.13
N TYR A 61 16.79 2.91 -4.24
CA TYR A 61 16.37 1.51 -4.31
C TYR A 61 17.41 0.49 -3.80
N GLU A 62 18.67 0.59 -4.24
CA GLU A 62 19.68 -0.42 -3.86
C GLU A 62 19.95 -0.42 -2.35
N LYS A 63 19.95 0.74 -1.70
CA LYS A 63 20.11 0.86 -0.24
C LYS A 63 18.90 0.32 0.51
N ILE A 64 17.70 0.54 -0.02
CA ILE A 64 16.46 -0.04 0.55
C ILE A 64 16.48 -1.56 0.45
N LYS A 65 16.89 -2.10 -0.71
CA LYS A 65 17.00 -3.54 -0.93
C LYS A 65 18.03 -4.19 -0.03
N GLU A 66 19.20 -3.58 0.13
CA GLU A 66 20.25 -4.02 1.05
C GLU A 66 19.71 -4.11 2.49
N ALA A 67 19.00 -3.06 2.93
CA ALA A 67 18.43 -3.04 4.27
C ALA A 67 17.28 -4.03 4.50
N ALA A 68 16.56 -4.40 3.43
CA ALA A 68 15.48 -5.38 3.47
C ALA A 68 15.97 -6.84 3.58
N GLY A 69 17.23 -7.11 3.24
CA GLY A 69 17.79 -8.46 3.25
C GLY A 69 17.19 -9.36 2.17
N ASP A 70 16.82 -10.59 2.55
CA ASP A 70 16.22 -11.55 1.62
C ASP A 70 14.75 -11.19 1.32
N VAL A 71 14.53 -10.67 0.12
CA VAL A 71 13.22 -10.28 -0.40
C VAL A 71 12.56 -11.40 -1.21
N SER A 72 13.13 -12.61 -1.19
CA SER A 72 12.70 -13.82 -1.91
C SER A 72 11.55 -14.56 -1.22
N TYR A 73 10.47 -13.83 -0.93
CA TYR A 73 9.34 -14.38 -0.21
C TYR A 73 8.71 -15.57 -0.95
N ARG A 74 8.69 -16.72 -0.31
CA ARG A 74 7.80 -17.82 -0.70
C ARG A 74 6.41 -17.56 -0.14
N THR A 75 5.42 -17.41 -1.01
CA THR A 75 4.04 -17.15 -0.61
C THR A 75 3.34 -18.42 -0.17
N ILE A 76 2.71 -18.37 1.00
CA ILE A 76 1.86 -19.40 1.59
C ILE A 76 0.49 -18.75 1.85
N LEU A 77 -0.57 -19.40 1.41
CA LEU A 77 -1.94 -18.96 1.62
C LEU A 77 -2.68 -20.02 2.44
N CYS A 78 -3.13 -19.66 3.64
CA CYS A 78 -4.05 -20.48 4.42
C CYS A 78 -5.47 -20.03 4.09
N LEU A 79 -6.22 -20.89 3.41
CA LEU A 79 -7.56 -20.59 2.89
C LEU A 79 -8.63 -20.78 3.97
N PHE A 80 -9.81 -20.20 3.76
CA PHE A 80 -10.96 -20.35 4.66
C PHE A 80 -11.39 -21.81 4.90
N SER A 81 -11.04 -22.72 3.98
CA SER A 81 -11.30 -24.16 4.10
C SER A 81 -10.36 -24.87 5.08
N GLY A 82 -9.35 -24.17 5.63
CA GLY A 82 -8.26 -24.76 6.42
C GLY A 82 -7.15 -25.36 5.55
N ASN A 83 -7.33 -25.42 4.24
CA ASN A 83 -6.30 -25.90 3.32
C ASN A 83 -5.20 -24.84 3.13
N THR A 84 -3.96 -25.31 3.03
CA THR A 84 -2.82 -24.45 2.73
C THR A 84 -2.40 -24.63 1.29
N TRP A 85 -2.31 -23.52 0.56
CA TRP A 85 -1.69 -23.44 -0.74
C TRP A 85 -0.32 -22.80 -0.62
N THR A 86 0.69 -23.40 -1.21
CA THR A 86 2.06 -22.85 -1.18
C THR A 86 2.54 -22.65 -2.62
N ASP A 87 3.15 -21.50 -2.87
CA ASP A 87 3.78 -21.28 -4.16
C ASP A 87 4.93 -22.29 -4.34
N THR A 88 4.86 -23.00 -5.45
CA THR A 88 5.83 -24.03 -5.85
C THR A 88 6.88 -23.47 -6.79
N GLN A 89 6.60 -22.31 -7.40
CA GLN A 89 7.56 -21.63 -8.25
C GLN A 89 8.39 -20.65 -7.42
N PRO A 90 9.71 -20.60 -7.60
CA PRO A 90 10.49 -19.52 -7.02
C PRO A 90 9.95 -18.20 -7.58
N VAL A 91 9.75 -17.20 -6.70
CA VAL A 91 9.38 -15.85 -7.13
C VAL A 91 10.52 -15.31 -7.99
N SER A 92 10.37 -15.43 -9.30
CA SER A 92 11.38 -14.94 -10.23
C SER A 92 11.22 -13.42 -10.33
N PHE A 93 11.91 -12.69 -9.45
CA PHE A 93 12.08 -11.22 -9.53
C PHE A 93 12.57 -10.73 -10.89
N SER A 94 13.20 -11.64 -11.64
CA SER A 94 13.64 -11.41 -13.00
C SER A 94 12.49 -11.15 -14.01
N GLN A 95 11.21 -11.32 -13.61
CA GLN A 95 10.04 -11.03 -14.44
C GLN A 95 9.42 -9.64 -14.20
N LEU A 96 9.62 -9.01 -13.03
CA LEU A 96 8.99 -7.74 -12.66
C LEU A 96 9.96 -6.55 -12.58
N GLY A 97 11.26 -6.83 -12.56
CA GLY A 97 12.31 -5.81 -12.36
C GLY A 97 12.46 -5.39 -10.90
N TYR A 98 11.38 -5.41 -10.11
CA TYR A 98 11.36 -5.10 -8.68
C TYR A 98 10.60 -6.17 -7.86
N PRO A 99 11.12 -6.57 -6.69
CA PRO A 99 10.41 -7.40 -5.71
C PRO A 99 9.34 -6.60 -4.95
N GLN A 100 8.52 -7.28 -4.17
CA GLN A 100 7.85 -6.65 -3.02
C GLN A 100 8.86 -6.58 -1.88
N ILE A 101 8.98 -5.41 -1.25
CA ILE A 101 9.94 -5.19 -0.16
C ILE A 101 9.20 -4.76 1.09
N PHE A 102 9.55 -5.33 2.25
CA PHE A 102 9.17 -4.78 3.54
C PHE A 102 10.43 -4.32 4.28
N VAL A 103 10.38 -3.10 4.81
CA VAL A 103 11.46 -2.50 5.59
C VAL A 103 10.88 -1.72 6.75
N ASP A 104 11.67 -1.50 7.81
CA ASP A 104 11.29 -0.59 8.87
C ASP A 104 11.07 0.82 8.32
N ARG A 105 10.02 1.50 8.78
CA ARG A 105 9.75 2.89 8.40
C ARG A 105 10.94 3.81 8.66
N LYS A 106 11.59 3.66 9.82
CA LYS A 106 12.81 4.38 10.20
C LYS A 106 13.91 4.18 9.16
N THR A 107 14.18 2.94 8.79
CA THR A 107 15.22 2.59 7.81
C THR A 107 14.96 3.23 6.45
N LEU A 108 13.71 3.20 5.97
CA LEU A 108 13.35 3.87 4.71
C LEU A 108 13.55 5.39 4.79
N GLN A 109 13.10 6.03 5.87
CA GLN A 109 13.27 7.46 6.07
C GLN A 109 14.76 7.85 6.15
N GLN A 110 15.57 7.05 6.85
CA GLN A 110 17.01 7.26 6.94
C GLN A 110 17.67 7.15 5.56
N VAL A 111 17.37 6.10 4.79
CA VAL A 111 17.93 5.94 3.44
C VAL A 111 17.56 7.11 2.53
N LEU A 112 16.32 7.59 2.60
CA LEU A 112 15.88 8.76 1.84
C LEU A 112 16.65 10.02 2.24
N PHE A 113 16.77 10.29 3.54
CA PHE A 113 17.47 11.47 4.05
C PHE A 113 18.98 11.43 3.77
N ASP A 114 19.61 10.26 3.86
CA ASP A 114 21.03 10.09 3.57
C ASP A 114 21.40 10.44 2.13
N LYS A 115 20.43 10.38 1.21
CA LYS A 115 20.60 10.74 -0.19
C LYS A 115 20.42 12.23 -0.46
N PHE A 116 20.06 13.06 0.52
CA PHE A 116 19.89 14.51 0.32
C PHE A 116 21.25 15.18 0.10
N LYS A 117 21.28 16.12 -0.85
CA LYS A 117 22.45 16.97 -1.10
C LYS A 117 22.49 18.14 -0.14
N PHE A 118 21.34 18.76 0.13
CA PHE A 118 21.19 19.95 0.96
C PHE A 118 20.42 19.61 2.23
N LYS A 119 21.12 18.98 3.19
CA LYS A 119 20.52 18.55 4.47
C LYS A 119 20.11 19.73 5.35
N ASP A 120 20.74 20.89 5.17
CA ASP A 120 20.42 22.17 5.82
C ASP A 120 19.04 22.72 5.48
N ARG A 121 18.44 22.26 4.37
CA ARG A 121 17.06 22.60 3.99
C ARG A 121 15.99 21.83 4.77
N VAL A 122 16.41 20.87 5.60
CA VAL A 122 15.52 20.11 6.48
C VAL A 122 15.61 20.70 7.89
N LEU A 123 14.58 21.45 8.28
CA LEU A 123 14.50 22.12 9.57
C LEU A 123 13.72 21.21 10.54
N THR A 124 14.42 20.61 11.49
CA THR A 124 13.83 19.84 12.59
C THR A 124 13.18 20.77 13.63
N THR A 125 12.41 20.18 14.56
CA THR A 125 11.67 20.88 15.62
C THR A 125 10.66 21.95 15.15
N GLN A 126 10.37 22.01 13.84
CA GLN A 126 9.44 22.98 13.28
C GLN A 126 8.05 22.35 13.12
N VAL A 127 7.15 22.64 14.06
CA VAL A 127 5.73 22.26 13.96
C VAL A 127 4.98 23.35 13.21
N VAL A 128 4.34 23.01 12.09
CA VAL A 128 3.45 23.94 11.37
C VAL A 128 2.15 24.09 12.15
N VAL A 129 1.82 25.33 12.53
CA VAL A 129 0.64 25.64 13.36
C VAL A 129 -0.47 26.26 12.53
N SER A 130 -0.13 27.13 11.58
CA SER A 130 -1.07 27.73 10.64
C SER A 130 -0.38 28.11 9.33
N VAL A 131 -1.19 28.31 8.28
CA VAL A 131 -0.73 28.77 6.98
C VAL A 131 -1.63 29.92 6.51
N ASP A 132 -1.03 31.08 6.29
CA ASP A 132 -1.70 32.23 5.71
C ASP A 132 -1.54 32.20 4.20
N LEU A 133 -2.69 32.19 3.51
CA LEU A 133 -2.79 32.20 2.04
C LEU A 133 -3.17 33.57 1.48
N LEU A 134 -3.12 34.61 2.32
CA LEU A 134 -3.51 35.96 1.98
C LEU A 134 -2.36 36.67 1.22
N GLY A 135 -2.18 36.35 -0.06
CA GLY A 135 -1.18 36.96 -0.94
C GLY A 135 -0.82 36.12 -2.16
N GLU A 136 0.19 36.55 -2.92
CA GLU A 136 0.79 35.75 -4.01
C GLU A 136 1.67 34.61 -3.48
N GLN A 137 2.13 34.71 -2.24
CA GLN A 137 2.97 33.72 -1.55
C GLN A 137 2.29 33.20 -0.29
N ALA A 138 2.48 31.92 0.00
CA ALA A 138 1.99 31.31 1.22
C ALA A 138 2.98 31.50 2.36
N THR A 139 2.45 31.78 3.55
CA THR A 139 3.22 32.07 4.75
C THR A 139 2.94 31.02 5.82
N PHE A 140 3.97 30.33 6.29
CA PHE A 140 3.87 29.31 7.34
C PHE A 140 4.27 29.91 8.65
N HIS A 141 3.46 29.60 9.65
CA HIS A 141 3.76 29.86 11.04
C HIS A 141 4.21 28.55 11.68
N THR A 142 5.48 28.48 12.06
CA THR A 142 6.03 27.35 12.77
C THR A 142 6.31 27.71 14.22
N GLN A 143 6.20 26.70 15.08
CA GLN A 143 6.52 26.80 16.49
C GLN A 143 7.61 25.78 16.85
N ASP A 144 8.70 26.28 17.42
CA ASP A 144 9.77 25.48 18.01
C ASP A 144 10.00 25.92 19.45
N ALA A 145 9.69 25.06 20.43
CA ALA A 145 9.98 25.28 21.85
C ALA A 145 9.72 26.73 22.36
N SER A 146 8.61 27.33 21.91
CA SER A 146 8.13 28.71 22.18
C SER A 146 8.63 29.85 21.26
N VAL A 147 9.47 29.56 20.27
CA VAL A 147 9.84 30.51 19.20
C VAL A 147 8.88 30.35 18.02
N HIS A 148 8.26 31.46 17.63
CA HIS A 148 7.41 31.55 16.44
C HIS A 148 8.27 31.97 15.25
N THR A 149 8.43 31.10 14.27
CA THR A 149 9.18 31.38 13.04
C THR A 149 8.22 31.48 11.86
N VAL A 150 8.53 32.38 10.92
CA VAL A 150 7.73 32.59 9.72
C VAL A 150 8.54 32.20 8.50
N HIS A 151 7.96 31.34 7.67
CA HIS A 151 8.57 30.91 6.41
C HIS A 151 7.67 31.27 5.23
N THR A 152 8.23 31.93 4.21
CA THR A 152 7.50 32.30 2.98
C THR A 152 7.99 31.46 1.79
N GLY A 153 7.03 31.08 0.95
CA GLY A 153 7.27 30.32 -0.29
C GLY A 153 6.14 30.49 -1.30
N ASP A 154 6.41 30.14 -2.54
CA ASP A 154 5.46 30.27 -3.65
C ASP A 154 4.48 29.08 -3.72
N ILE A 155 4.93 27.89 -3.31
CA ILE A 155 4.12 26.67 -3.30
C ILE A 155 4.27 25.95 -1.95
N VAL A 156 3.17 25.42 -1.46
CA VAL A 156 3.05 24.64 -0.22
C VAL A 156 2.73 23.20 -0.53
N PHE A 157 3.40 22.28 0.16
CA PHE A 157 2.99 20.88 0.25
C PHE A 157 2.68 20.48 1.70
N GLY A 158 1.40 20.21 1.96
CA GLY A 158 0.93 19.58 3.18
C GLY A 158 1.09 18.07 3.12
N ALA A 159 2.11 17.57 3.82
CA ALA A 159 2.34 16.14 4.07
C ALA A 159 2.27 15.84 5.58
N ASP A 160 1.45 16.59 6.31
CA ASP A 160 1.21 16.63 7.75
C ASP A 160 0.10 15.64 8.21
N GLY A 161 0.10 14.45 7.60
CA GLY A 161 -0.63 13.32 8.14
C GLY A 161 -2.17 13.40 8.10
N VAL A 162 -2.82 12.57 8.92
CA VAL A 162 -4.28 12.40 8.91
C VAL A 162 -4.97 13.60 9.55
N HIS A 163 -4.31 14.27 10.50
CA HIS A 163 -4.82 15.44 11.21
C HIS A 163 -4.27 16.76 10.64
N SER A 164 -3.93 16.75 9.36
CA SER A 164 -3.36 17.87 8.60
C SER A 164 -3.99 19.23 8.94
N ALA A 165 -3.17 20.11 9.51
CA ALA A 165 -3.50 21.51 9.76
C ALA A 165 -3.66 22.26 8.43
N ILE A 166 -2.80 21.96 7.46
CA ILE A 166 -2.84 22.59 6.12
C ILE A 166 -4.16 22.27 5.42
N ARG A 167 -4.65 21.04 5.54
CA ARG A 167 -5.97 20.67 5.01
C ARG A 167 -7.07 21.45 5.72
N GLY A 168 -6.98 21.65 7.03
CA GLY A 168 -7.93 22.46 7.81
C GLY A 168 -8.04 23.88 7.27
N GLU A 169 -6.91 24.55 7.08
CA GLU A 169 -6.84 25.90 6.48
C GLU A 169 -7.38 25.91 5.05
N MET A 170 -6.98 24.93 4.22
CA MET A 170 -7.47 24.80 2.85
C MET A 170 -9.00 24.69 2.80
N HIS A 171 -9.63 23.96 3.73
CA HIS A 171 -11.09 23.87 3.83
C HIS A 171 -11.73 25.19 4.25
N TYR A 172 -11.11 25.90 5.19
CA TYR A 172 -11.59 27.21 5.65
C TYR A 172 -11.64 28.21 4.49
N PHE A 173 -10.57 28.29 3.69
CA PHE A 173 -10.49 29.22 2.55
C PHE A 173 -11.30 28.79 1.32
N ALA A 174 -11.46 27.48 1.08
CA ALA A 174 -12.18 26.98 -0.11
C ALA A 174 -13.72 27.02 -0.01
N VAL A 175 -14.29 27.51 1.11
CA VAL A 175 -15.74 27.62 1.40
C VAL A 175 -16.50 26.39 0.92
N SER A 176 -16.02 25.20 1.31
CA SER A 176 -16.57 23.94 0.81
C SER A 176 -17.18 23.14 1.95
N ASP A 177 -18.50 22.96 1.93
CA ASP A 177 -19.24 22.08 2.84
C ASP A 177 -18.97 20.61 2.50
N PHE A 178 -17.87 20.05 3.01
CA PHE A 178 -17.63 18.61 2.94
C PHE A 178 -17.45 18.05 4.35
N HIS A 179 -18.55 17.54 4.91
CA HIS A 179 -18.61 16.84 6.20
C HIS A 179 -18.42 15.33 6.09
N LEU A 180 -17.62 14.84 5.15
CA LEU A 180 -17.26 13.41 5.15
C LEU A 180 -16.04 13.24 6.05
N GLY A 181 -16.31 12.91 7.31
CA GLY A 181 -15.28 12.54 8.28
C GLY A 181 -14.62 11.22 7.91
N LEU A 182 -13.49 10.93 8.55
CA LEU A 182 -12.84 9.62 8.48
C LEU A 182 -13.85 8.52 8.79
N GLN A 183 -13.89 7.47 7.98
CA GLN A 183 -14.72 6.29 8.20
C GLN A 183 -13.83 5.09 8.49
N SER A 184 -14.20 4.24 9.45
CA SER A 184 -13.46 3.01 9.75
C SER A 184 -14.38 1.85 10.06
N GLU A 185 -14.06 0.68 9.52
CA GLU A 185 -14.77 -0.61 9.71
C GLU A 185 -13.81 -1.73 10.09
N SER A 186 -12.54 -1.40 10.26
CA SER A 186 -11.49 -2.39 10.47
C SER A 186 -10.37 -1.79 11.26
N GLU A 187 -9.74 -2.64 12.05
CA GLU A 187 -8.56 -2.31 12.83
C GLU A 187 -7.46 -3.31 12.50
N CYS A 188 -6.24 -2.92 12.84
CA CYS A 188 -5.09 -3.76 12.64
C CYS A 188 -4.17 -3.69 13.85
N ILE A 189 -3.93 -4.84 14.47
CA ILE A 189 -2.75 -5.02 15.32
C ILE A 189 -1.62 -5.39 14.38
N PHE A 190 -0.55 -4.62 14.38
CA PHE A 190 0.68 -5.01 13.72
C PHE A 190 1.82 -5.05 14.72
N GLY A 191 2.79 -5.89 14.42
CA GLY A 191 3.93 -6.07 15.30
C GLY A 191 5.17 -6.61 14.61
N VAL A 192 6.26 -6.51 15.36
CA VAL A 192 7.53 -7.16 15.07
C VAL A 192 7.76 -8.18 16.16
N SER A 193 8.03 -9.43 15.80
CA SER A 193 8.39 -10.49 16.74
C SER A 193 9.71 -11.13 16.34
N LYS A 194 10.43 -11.73 17.30
CA LYS A 194 11.49 -12.66 16.94
C LYS A 194 10.88 -13.86 16.20
N ARG A 195 11.58 -14.38 15.20
CA ARG A 195 11.11 -15.55 14.46
C ARG A 195 11.03 -16.77 15.40
N PRO A 196 9.87 -17.44 15.51
CA PRO A 196 9.75 -18.72 16.20
C PRO A 196 10.68 -19.78 15.60
N THR A 197 11.18 -20.68 16.44
CA THR A 197 12.15 -21.72 16.05
C THR A 197 11.59 -22.73 15.04
N GLY A 198 10.28 -22.89 14.95
CA GLY A 198 9.62 -23.83 14.04
C GLY A 198 9.55 -23.38 12.58
N LEU A 199 9.84 -22.11 12.27
CA LEU A 199 9.78 -21.59 10.90
C LEU A 199 11.08 -21.77 10.13
N PRO A 200 11.02 -22.09 8.83
CA PRO A 200 12.20 -22.23 8.00
C PRO A 200 12.96 -20.90 7.92
N GLY A 201 14.29 -20.96 7.79
CA GLY A 201 15.16 -19.78 7.71
C GLY A 201 14.94 -18.92 6.46
N THR A 202 14.30 -19.48 5.42
CA THR A 202 13.99 -18.82 4.15
C THR A 202 12.99 -17.67 4.31
N ALA A 203 13.05 -16.66 3.43
CA ALA A 203 12.02 -15.62 3.39
C ALA A 203 10.65 -16.22 3.03
N ILE A 204 9.64 -16.01 3.89
CA ILE A 204 8.27 -16.48 3.69
C ILE A 204 7.31 -15.31 3.84
N GLN A 205 6.23 -15.37 3.07
CA GLN A 205 5.05 -14.55 3.26
C GLN A 205 3.87 -15.47 3.46
N VAL A 206 3.19 -15.38 4.60
CA VAL A 206 2.01 -16.17 4.92
C VAL A 206 0.81 -15.25 5.04
N ASN A 207 -0.20 -15.48 4.21
CA ASN A 207 -1.49 -14.81 4.33
C ASN A 207 -2.53 -15.85 4.77
N SER A 208 -3.11 -15.66 5.95
CA SER A 208 -4.08 -16.60 6.51
C SER A 208 -5.45 -15.94 6.63
N PHE A 209 -6.46 -16.57 6.05
CA PHE A 209 -7.81 -16.01 5.95
C PHE A 209 -8.79 -16.79 6.81
N PHE A 210 -9.39 -16.10 7.80
CA PHE A 210 -10.38 -16.66 8.71
C PHE A 210 -11.69 -15.89 8.63
N LYS A 211 -12.76 -16.45 9.17
CA LYS A 211 -14.11 -15.86 9.05
C LYS A 211 -14.22 -14.46 9.64
N SER A 212 -13.55 -14.20 10.76
CA SER A 212 -13.61 -12.94 11.53
C SER A 212 -12.31 -12.15 11.54
N CYS A 213 -11.22 -12.73 11.03
CA CYS A 213 -9.91 -12.08 11.04
C CYS A 213 -9.03 -12.55 9.87
N ASN A 214 -8.01 -11.76 9.52
CA ASN A 214 -7.01 -12.15 8.54
C ASN A 214 -5.62 -11.83 9.07
N TYR A 215 -4.64 -12.64 8.68
CA TYR A 215 -3.25 -12.46 9.03
C TYR A 215 -2.39 -12.24 7.80
N MET A 216 -1.37 -11.41 7.96
CA MET A 216 -0.24 -11.33 7.04
C MET A 216 1.04 -11.42 7.87
N VAL A 217 1.85 -12.45 7.66
CA VAL A 217 3.12 -12.69 8.34
C VAL A 217 4.23 -12.73 7.32
N LEU A 218 5.31 -12.00 7.58
CA LEU A 218 6.41 -11.79 6.64
C LEU A 218 7.74 -11.95 7.37
N SER A 219 8.66 -12.66 6.74
CA SER A 219 10.05 -12.67 7.16
C SER A 219 10.63 -11.25 7.14
N ALA A 220 11.32 -10.86 8.21
CA ALA A 220 12.00 -9.58 8.34
C ALA A 220 13.50 -9.80 8.57
N PRO A 221 14.34 -8.76 8.35
CA PRO A 221 15.75 -8.79 8.73
C PRO A 221 15.98 -9.19 10.19
N ASN A 222 17.22 -9.58 10.53
CA ASN A 222 17.64 -9.90 11.90
C ASN A 222 16.81 -11.02 12.56
N ASN A 223 16.46 -12.05 11.79
CA ASN A 223 15.68 -13.21 12.26
C ASN A 223 14.37 -12.79 12.97
N SER A 224 13.69 -11.79 12.40
CA SER A 224 12.42 -11.27 12.92
C SER A 224 11.26 -11.58 11.96
N LEU A 225 10.04 -11.33 12.42
CA LEU A 225 8.81 -11.41 11.65
C LEU A 225 8.05 -10.10 11.77
N TYR A 226 7.60 -9.57 10.64
CA TYR A 226 6.50 -8.62 10.62
C TYR A 226 5.19 -9.39 10.57
N TRP A 227 4.23 -9.00 11.39
CA TRP A 227 2.91 -9.61 11.36
C TRP A 227 1.82 -8.56 11.52
N PHE A 228 0.68 -8.85 10.92
CA PHE A 228 -0.50 -8.02 10.90
C PHE A 228 -1.70 -8.92 11.16
N LEU A 229 -2.50 -8.58 12.17
CA LEU A 229 -3.81 -9.13 12.46
C LEU A 229 -4.84 -8.07 12.09
N PHE A 230 -5.67 -8.38 11.12
CA PHE A 230 -6.78 -7.55 10.65
C PHE A 230 -8.08 -8.09 11.22
N THR A 231 -8.84 -7.23 11.90
CA THR A 231 -10.18 -7.52 12.41
C THR A 231 -11.16 -6.46 11.92
N SER A 232 -12.44 -6.81 11.87
CA SER A 232 -13.52 -5.90 11.46
C SER A 232 -14.43 -5.56 12.63
N PHE A 233 -14.93 -4.34 12.66
CA PHE A 233 -15.93 -3.87 13.62
C PHE A 233 -17.01 -3.04 12.90
N ALA A 234 -18.08 -2.69 13.62
CA ALA A 234 -19.18 -1.89 13.05
C ALA A 234 -18.67 -0.54 12.53
N ARG A 235 -19.22 -0.04 11.42
CA ARG A 235 -18.75 1.20 10.78
C ARG A 235 -18.84 2.41 11.73
N LEU A 236 -17.71 3.07 11.99
CA LEU A 236 -17.58 4.27 12.83
C LEU A 236 -17.12 5.47 11.99
N TYR A 237 -17.46 6.68 12.45
CA TYR A 237 -17.16 7.93 11.76
C TYR A 237 -16.53 8.98 12.67
N GLY A 238 -15.58 9.74 12.13
CA GLY A 238 -14.97 10.91 12.77
C GLY A 238 -14.50 10.61 14.19
N LYS A 239 -14.99 11.39 15.16
CA LYS A 239 -14.65 11.26 16.59
C LYS A 239 -15.16 9.97 17.25
N ALA A 240 -16.08 9.24 16.60
CA ALA A 240 -16.54 7.95 17.11
C ALA A 240 -15.52 6.83 16.88
N ILE A 241 -14.50 7.04 16.03
CA ILE A 241 -13.40 6.10 15.87
C ILE A 241 -12.57 6.12 17.17
N PRO A 242 -12.47 5.01 17.90
CA PRO A 242 -11.85 4.99 19.21
C PRO A 242 -10.34 5.21 19.14
N GLU A 243 -9.81 5.91 20.14
CA GLU A 243 -8.42 5.74 20.52
C GLU A 243 -8.28 4.45 21.30
N PHE A 244 -7.45 3.53 20.80
CA PHE A 244 -7.34 2.22 21.39
C PHE A 244 -6.47 2.24 22.65
N THR A 245 -7.02 1.71 23.74
CA THR A 245 -6.28 1.52 24.99
C THR A 245 -5.34 0.31 24.90
N LYS A 246 -4.35 0.25 25.79
CA LYS A 246 -3.42 -0.89 25.84
C LYS A 246 -4.14 -2.18 26.23
N GLU A 247 -5.15 -2.06 27.09
CA GLU A 247 -5.99 -3.14 27.59
C GLU A 247 -6.86 -3.71 26.47
N TYR A 248 -7.49 -2.84 25.67
CA TYR A 248 -8.27 -3.27 24.51
C TYR A 248 -7.42 -4.02 23.49
N LYS A 249 -6.21 -3.51 23.18
CA LYS A 249 -5.26 -4.19 22.30
C LYS A 249 -4.92 -5.59 22.81
N LEU A 250 -4.68 -5.74 24.11
CA LEU A 250 -4.34 -7.03 24.70
C LEU A 250 -5.52 -8.00 24.62
N ALA A 251 -6.72 -7.57 25.01
CA ALA A 251 -7.93 -8.39 24.95
C ALA A 251 -8.25 -8.82 23.51
N LEU A 252 -8.10 -7.92 22.54
CA LEU A 252 -8.28 -8.24 21.12
C LEU A 252 -7.27 -9.30 20.66
N ALA A 253 -5.99 -9.18 21.04
CA ALA A 253 -4.99 -10.18 20.72
C ALA A 253 -5.30 -11.54 21.36
N GLU A 254 -5.72 -11.55 22.63
CA GLU A 254 -6.06 -12.76 23.39
C GLU A 254 -7.19 -13.57 22.76
N ASN A 255 -8.21 -12.90 22.22
CA ASN A 255 -9.32 -13.54 21.48
C ASN A 255 -8.87 -14.34 20.26
N HIS A 256 -7.65 -14.12 19.80
CA HIS A 256 -7.09 -14.66 18.56
C HIS A 256 -5.89 -15.58 18.81
N PHE A 257 -5.52 -15.85 20.07
CA PHE A 257 -4.31 -16.61 20.40
C PHE A 257 -4.27 -18.04 19.88
N ASP A 258 -5.43 -18.68 19.76
CA ASP A 258 -5.51 -20.09 19.37
C ASP A 258 -5.58 -20.28 17.84
N GLU A 259 -5.57 -19.18 17.07
CA GLU A 259 -5.56 -19.23 15.61
C GLU A 259 -4.22 -19.77 15.08
N GLN A 260 -4.33 -20.74 14.17
CA GLN A 260 -3.18 -21.40 13.53
C GLN A 260 -2.77 -20.64 12.28
N VAL A 261 -1.74 -19.79 12.39
CA VAL A 261 -1.25 -18.99 11.27
C VAL A 261 -0.09 -19.70 10.60
N THR A 262 0.98 -19.92 11.36
CA THR A 262 2.13 -20.73 10.96
C THR A 262 2.51 -21.61 12.15
N GLU A 263 2.85 -20.93 13.24
CA GLU A 263 2.61 -21.36 14.63
C GLU A 263 1.28 -20.75 15.12
N THR A 264 0.95 -20.97 16.40
CA THR A 264 -0.16 -20.25 17.01
C THR A 264 0.14 -18.75 17.06
N PHE A 265 -0.89 -17.92 16.92
CA PHE A 265 -0.72 -16.47 17.09
C PHE A 265 -0.20 -16.13 18.50
N ARG A 266 -0.54 -16.93 19.51
CA ARG A 266 0.02 -16.84 20.88
C ARG A 266 1.54 -16.86 20.87
N ASP A 267 2.17 -17.79 20.14
CA ASP A 267 3.63 -17.94 20.10
C ASP A 267 4.30 -16.75 19.40
N ILE A 268 3.69 -16.26 18.32
CA ILE A 268 4.15 -15.07 17.60
C ILE A 268 4.04 -13.85 18.51
N HIS A 269 2.91 -13.68 19.19
CA HIS A 269 2.65 -12.54 20.08
C HIS A 269 3.50 -12.58 21.36
N ALA A 270 3.79 -13.75 21.92
CA ALA A 270 4.67 -13.91 23.08
C ALA A 270 6.10 -13.43 22.79
N ASN A 271 6.58 -13.64 21.56
CA ASN A 271 7.92 -13.23 21.11
C ASN A 271 7.98 -11.80 20.53
N ARG A 272 6.97 -10.97 20.80
CA ARG A 272 6.88 -9.60 20.27
C ARG A 272 7.97 -8.69 20.82
N LEU A 273 8.59 -7.93 19.92
CA LEU A 273 9.48 -6.81 20.22
C LEU A 273 8.70 -5.49 20.29
N GLN A 274 7.73 -5.33 19.40
CA GLN A 274 6.89 -4.13 19.31
C GLN A 274 5.50 -4.49 18.79
N THR A 275 4.45 -3.86 19.34
CA THR A 275 3.08 -3.96 18.80
C THR A 275 2.33 -2.65 18.91
N THR A 276 1.56 -2.35 17.88
CA THR A 276 0.68 -1.19 17.82
C THR A 276 -0.67 -1.62 17.25
N LEU A 277 -1.74 -1.03 17.77
CA LEU A 277 -3.09 -1.19 17.26
C LEU A 277 -3.51 0.13 16.61
N VAL A 278 -4.04 0.05 15.39
CA VAL A 278 -4.52 1.22 14.64
C VAL A 278 -5.88 0.97 14.03
N ALA A 279 -6.71 2.01 14.00
CA ALA A 279 -7.95 2.00 13.22
C ALA A 279 -7.57 2.22 11.76
N LEU A 280 -8.01 1.30 10.90
CA LEU A 280 -7.89 1.46 9.46
C LEU A 280 -9.03 2.38 9.03
N ALA A 281 -8.79 3.69 9.15
CA ALA A 281 -9.73 4.69 8.66
C ALA A 281 -9.44 4.98 7.18
N GLY A 282 -10.49 5.05 6.38
CA GLY A 282 -10.49 5.42 4.98
C GLY A 282 -11.12 6.80 4.78
N HIS A 283 -10.50 7.64 3.95
CA HIS A 283 -11.11 8.84 3.38
C HIS A 283 -10.29 9.33 2.18
N VAL A 284 -10.96 9.79 1.12
CA VAL A 284 -10.32 10.49 -0.01
C VAL A 284 -10.90 11.89 -0.05
N PHE A 285 -10.05 12.90 0.10
CA PHE A 285 -10.50 14.28 0.04
C PHE A 285 -10.69 14.69 -1.44
N PRO A 286 -11.83 15.32 -1.80
CA PRO A 286 -12.16 15.60 -3.19
C PRO A 286 -11.28 16.68 -3.82
N ARG A 287 -10.72 17.58 -3.00
CA ARG A 287 -9.77 18.62 -3.44
C ARG A 287 -8.44 18.40 -2.73
N SER A 288 -7.37 18.35 -3.51
CA SER A 288 -6.00 18.23 -3.04
C SER A 288 -5.14 19.46 -3.33
N TYR A 289 -5.74 20.52 -3.89
CA TYR A 289 -5.05 21.76 -4.24
C TYR A 289 -5.97 22.98 -4.08
N PHE A 290 -5.39 24.09 -3.63
CA PHE A 290 -6.01 25.41 -3.59
C PHE A 290 -4.93 26.50 -3.50
N GLN A 291 -4.93 27.50 -4.39
CA GLN A 291 -4.07 28.70 -4.33
C GLN A 291 -2.62 28.46 -3.87
N GLY A 292 -1.84 27.71 -4.65
CA GLY A 292 -0.44 27.42 -4.31
C GLY A 292 -0.24 26.36 -3.21
N VAL A 293 -1.32 25.87 -2.59
CA VAL A 293 -1.28 24.79 -1.58
C VAL A 293 -1.70 23.46 -2.16
N LEU A 294 -0.84 22.47 -2.07
CA LEU A 294 -1.11 21.08 -2.38
C LEU A 294 -1.08 20.23 -1.12
N ILE A 295 -1.97 19.27 -0.98
CA ILE A 295 -1.89 18.23 0.07
C ILE A 295 -1.56 16.88 -0.56
N ILE A 296 -0.73 16.08 0.11
CA ILE A 296 -0.26 14.78 -0.40
C ILE A 296 -0.26 13.70 0.69
N GLY A 297 -0.24 12.44 0.24
CA GLY A 297 -0.22 11.29 1.13
C GLY A 297 -1.43 11.26 2.07
N LYS A 298 -1.20 10.96 3.35
CA LYS A 298 -2.26 10.84 4.37
C LYS A 298 -3.08 12.12 4.59
N ALA A 299 -2.55 13.30 4.20
CA ALA A 299 -3.27 14.55 4.25
C ALA A 299 -4.37 14.60 3.18
N ALA A 300 -4.09 14.11 1.97
CA ALA A 300 -5.01 14.09 0.83
C ALA A 300 -5.89 12.84 0.74
N HIS A 301 -5.38 11.70 1.19
CA HIS A 301 -6.12 10.45 1.20
C HIS A 301 -5.53 9.47 2.22
N LYS A 302 -6.42 8.83 2.98
CA LYS A 302 -6.09 7.67 3.81
C LYS A 302 -6.85 6.50 3.20
N PHE A 303 -6.15 5.54 2.60
CA PHE A 303 -6.81 4.34 2.09
C PHE A 303 -6.88 3.27 3.16
N LEU A 304 -7.98 2.53 3.17
CA LEU A 304 -8.08 1.27 3.92
C LEU A 304 -7.05 0.29 3.34
N PHE A 305 -6.27 -0.39 4.18
CA PHE A 305 -5.25 -1.34 3.70
C PHE A 305 -5.87 -2.43 2.81
N THR A 306 -7.10 -2.83 3.10
CA THR A 306 -7.91 -3.75 2.28
C THR A 306 -8.43 -3.10 0.99
N GLU A 307 -8.69 -1.78 0.95
CA GLU A 307 -9.03 -1.07 -0.29
C GLU A 307 -7.82 -0.89 -1.22
N VAL A 308 -6.59 -0.77 -0.70
CA VAL A 308 -5.38 -0.73 -1.55
C VAL A 308 -5.22 -2.05 -2.32
N GLN A 309 -5.68 -3.16 -1.74
CA GLN A 309 -5.79 -4.44 -2.43
C GLN A 309 -7.05 -4.49 -3.31
N ALA A 310 -8.24 -4.14 -2.79
CA ALA A 310 -9.51 -4.31 -3.49
C ALA A 310 -9.80 -3.29 -4.62
N LYS A 311 -9.53 -1.99 -4.44
CA LYS A 311 -9.68 -0.95 -5.50
C LYS A 311 -8.65 -1.08 -6.62
N ARG A 312 -7.57 -1.84 -6.41
CA ARG A 312 -6.64 -2.25 -7.49
C ARG A 312 -7.17 -3.40 -8.34
N PHE A 313 -8.19 -4.14 -7.87
CA PHE A 313 -8.82 -5.23 -8.61
C PHE A 313 -10.07 -4.81 -9.40
N ILE A 314 -10.74 -3.72 -9.02
CA ILE A 314 -12.02 -3.34 -9.63
C ILE A 314 -12.04 -1.84 -9.92
N ARG A 315 -11.65 -1.46 -11.15
CA ARG A 315 -12.25 -0.29 -11.81
C ARG A 315 -13.53 -0.78 -12.49
N ALA A 316 -14.63 -0.76 -11.77
CA ALA A 316 -16.01 -0.68 -12.28
C ALA A 316 -16.96 -0.74 -11.08
N GLU A 317 -17.77 0.30 -10.94
CA GLU A 317 -19.14 0.33 -10.39
C GLU A 317 -19.63 -0.67 -9.32
N ALA A 318 -20.40 -0.07 -8.41
CA ALA A 318 -21.42 -0.70 -7.58
C ALA A 318 -20.94 -1.52 -6.38
N ALA A 319 -21.10 -0.90 -5.21
CA ALA A 319 -21.26 -1.58 -3.95
C ALA A 319 -22.55 -2.42 -3.97
N GLU A 320 -22.51 -3.67 -4.45
CA GLU A 320 -23.58 -4.63 -4.16
C GLU A 320 -23.26 -6.14 -4.33
N THR A 321 -22.01 -6.56 -4.52
CA THR A 321 -21.73 -7.98 -4.86
C THR A 321 -20.65 -8.63 -3.99
N PHE A 322 -20.90 -8.74 -2.69
CA PHE A 322 -20.05 -9.48 -1.75
C PHE A 322 -20.27 -11.01 -1.75
N PHE A 323 -21.33 -11.51 -2.40
CA PHE A 323 -21.68 -12.94 -2.38
C PHE A 323 -21.19 -13.72 -3.62
N PHE A 324 -21.24 -13.13 -4.82
CA PHE A 324 -20.78 -13.78 -6.07
C PHE A 324 -19.24 -13.79 -6.21
N SER A 325 -18.54 -12.88 -5.54
CA SER A 325 -17.07 -12.85 -5.52
C SER A 325 -16.45 -14.04 -4.76
N ARG A 326 -17.14 -14.57 -3.74
CA ARG A 326 -16.66 -15.71 -2.95
C ARG A 326 -16.57 -17.01 -3.75
N VAL A 327 -17.55 -17.30 -4.61
CA VAL A 327 -17.58 -18.57 -5.38
C VAL A 327 -16.62 -18.55 -6.59
N LEU A 328 -16.43 -17.39 -7.23
CA LEU A 328 -15.53 -17.23 -8.37
C LEU A 328 -14.04 -17.21 -7.97
N VAL A 329 -13.71 -16.62 -6.82
CA VAL A 329 -12.34 -16.54 -6.30
C VAL A 329 -11.83 -17.90 -5.81
N ASP A 330 -12.67 -18.70 -5.15
CA ASP A 330 -12.25 -19.95 -4.52
C ASP A 330 -12.00 -21.10 -5.52
N TYR A 331 -12.63 -21.12 -6.70
CA TYR A 331 -12.56 -22.27 -7.62
C TYR A 331 -11.86 -22.01 -8.96
N PHE A 332 -12.02 -20.83 -9.58
CA PHE A 332 -11.51 -20.58 -10.94
C PHE A 332 -10.19 -19.81 -10.99
N PHE A 333 -9.87 -19.04 -9.94
CA PHE A 333 -8.75 -18.09 -10.01
C PHE A 333 -7.38 -18.67 -9.68
N THR A 334 -7.20 -19.80 -8.99
CA THR A 334 -5.87 -20.21 -8.49
C THR A 334 -4.76 -20.38 -9.56
N ARG A 335 -5.07 -20.72 -10.83
CA ARG A 335 -4.08 -20.79 -11.93
C ARG A 335 -4.16 -19.65 -12.96
N LEU A 336 -5.35 -19.09 -13.22
CA LEU A 336 -5.53 -17.96 -14.13
C LEU A 336 -5.20 -16.61 -13.46
N SER A 337 -5.35 -16.51 -12.13
CA SER A 337 -5.11 -15.31 -11.32
C SER A 337 -3.68 -14.84 -11.41
N GLN A 338 -2.69 -15.73 -11.26
CA GLN A 338 -1.30 -15.32 -11.26
C GLN A 338 -0.97 -14.61 -12.57
N SER A 339 -1.30 -15.19 -13.74
CA SER A 339 -1.02 -14.55 -15.03
C SER A 339 -1.75 -13.21 -15.22
N LEU A 340 -2.97 -13.07 -14.71
CA LEU A 340 -3.74 -11.82 -14.77
C LEU A 340 -3.19 -10.76 -13.81
N ILE A 341 -2.86 -11.15 -12.58
CA ILE A 341 -2.22 -10.30 -11.56
C ILE A 341 -0.84 -9.86 -12.05
N TRP A 342 -0.06 -10.76 -12.66
CA TRP A 342 1.21 -10.45 -13.29
C TRP A 342 1.04 -9.48 -14.45
N GLY A 343 0.06 -9.71 -15.32
CA GLY A 343 -0.29 -8.78 -16.40
C GLY A 343 -0.69 -7.40 -15.88
N LEU A 344 -1.45 -7.32 -14.79
CA LEU A 344 -1.83 -6.07 -14.14
C LEU A 344 -0.65 -5.35 -13.49
N ILE A 345 0.22 -6.06 -12.77
CA ILE A 345 1.42 -5.47 -12.17
C ILE A 345 2.31 -4.91 -13.27
N ILE A 346 2.51 -5.67 -14.36
CA ILE A 346 3.39 -5.24 -15.45
C ILE A 346 2.77 -4.10 -16.23
N LYS A 347 1.47 -4.13 -16.50
CA LYS A 347 0.76 -2.98 -17.10
C LYS A 347 0.87 -1.75 -16.21
N ASN A 348 0.74 -1.88 -14.89
CA ASN A 348 0.96 -0.79 -13.95
C ASN A 348 2.43 -0.33 -13.90
N MET A 349 3.39 -1.19 -14.21
CA MET A 349 4.81 -0.81 -14.36
C MET A 349 5.10 -0.15 -15.71
N GLU A 350 4.35 -0.49 -16.76
CA GLU A 350 4.43 0.17 -18.08
C GLU A 350 3.78 1.55 -18.05
N THR A 351 2.57 1.65 -17.51
CA THR A 351 1.74 2.87 -17.56
C THR A 351 1.70 3.63 -16.23
N GLY A 352 2.43 3.17 -15.22
CA GLY A 352 2.46 3.81 -13.91
C GLY A 352 3.18 5.16 -13.95
N PRO A 353 3.00 5.99 -12.90
CA PRO A 353 3.66 7.28 -12.81
C PRO A 353 5.19 7.13 -12.68
N THR A 354 5.91 7.90 -13.49
CA THR A 354 7.36 8.11 -13.41
C THR A 354 7.65 9.54 -13.02
N ILE A 355 8.87 9.83 -12.59
CA ILE A 355 9.37 11.20 -12.58
C ILE A 355 9.81 11.50 -14.01
N ASP A 356 9.15 12.43 -14.67
CA ASP A 356 9.50 12.86 -16.02
C ASP A 356 10.92 13.45 -16.03
N ASP A 357 11.61 13.44 -17.17
CA ASP A 357 13.00 13.92 -17.34
C ASP A 357 14.08 13.19 -16.53
N ILE A 358 13.73 12.20 -15.70
CA ILE A 358 14.69 11.28 -15.07
C ILE A 358 14.63 9.92 -15.77
N PRO A 359 15.76 9.39 -16.29
CA PRO A 359 15.78 8.13 -17.01
C PRO A 359 15.13 6.98 -16.22
N ILE A 360 14.31 6.19 -16.90
CA ILE A 360 13.72 4.98 -16.32
C ILE A 360 14.84 3.96 -16.06
N PRO A 361 14.88 3.32 -14.88
CA PRO A 361 15.89 2.32 -14.60
C PRO A 361 15.82 1.12 -15.56
N LYS A 362 16.97 0.74 -16.13
CA LYS A 362 17.09 -0.36 -17.12
C LYS A 362 16.46 -1.68 -16.68
N ARG A 363 16.37 -1.95 -15.38
CA ARG A 363 15.73 -3.16 -14.86
C ARG A 363 14.22 -3.20 -15.12
N CYS A 364 13.57 -2.04 -15.13
CA CYS A 364 12.16 -1.90 -15.47
C CYS A 364 11.94 -2.20 -16.94
N GLU A 365 12.75 -1.60 -17.82
CA GLU A 365 12.69 -1.82 -19.27
C GLU A 365 12.89 -3.30 -19.62
N LYS A 366 13.90 -3.94 -19.04
CA LYS A 366 14.16 -5.38 -19.23
C LYS A 366 12.98 -6.26 -18.80
N ALA A 367 12.33 -5.92 -17.69
CA ALA A 367 11.17 -6.67 -17.20
C ALA A 367 9.97 -6.55 -18.15
N VAL A 368 9.70 -5.33 -18.63
CA VAL A 368 8.64 -5.06 -19.60
C VAL A 368 8.86 -5.80 -20.92
N ILE A 369 10.08 -5.72 -21.48
CA ILE A 369 10.44 -6.42 -22.72
C ILE A 369 10.24 -7.93 -22.56
N ARG A 370 10.77 -8.51 -21.49
CA ARG A 370 10.64 -9.95 -21.21
C ARG A 370 9.19 -10.39 -21.10
N HIS A 371 8.34 -9.59 -20.46
CA HIS A 371 6.91 -9.89 -20.37
C HIS A 371 6.26 -9.93 -21.75
N ARG A 372 6.48 -8.90 -22.58
CA ARG A 372 5.92 -8.84 -23.94
C ARG A 372 6.32 -10.07 -24.78
N GLU A 373 7.58 -10.50 -24.68
CA GLU A 373 8.07 -11.71 -25.36
C GLU A 373 7.36 -12.99 -24.87
N THR A 374 7.11 -13.12 -23.56
CA THR A 374 6.38 -14.28 -23.01
C THR A 374 4.89 -14.28 -23.34
N THR A 375 4.25 -13.12 -23.35
CA THR A 375 2.81 -12.97 -23.60
C THR A 375 2.48 -13.23 -25.08
N ASN A 376 3.33 -12.77 -26.01
CA ASN A 376 3.19 -13.08 -27.44
C ASN A 376 3.31 -14.58 -27.75
N LYS A 377 4.11 -15.33 -26.98
CA LYS A 377 4.21 -16.79 -27.14
C LYS A 377 2.97 -17.53 -26.61
N ARG A 378 2.29 -17.01 -25.58
CA ARG A 378 1.11 -17.64 -24.95
C ARG A 378 -0.21 -17.32 -25.64
N SER A 379 -0.35 -16.14 -26.27
CA SER A 379 -1.63 -15.72 -26.85
C SER A 379 -2.06 -16.61 -28.03
N TRP A 380 -1.12 -17.07 -28.86
CA TRP A 380 -1.47 -17.88 -30.04
C TRP A 380 -1.99 -19.29 -29.70
N SER A 381 -1.46 -19.92 -28.65
CA SER A 381 -1.87 -21.27 -28.23
C SER A 381 -3.09 -21.31 -27.31
N PHE A 382 -3.33 -20.25 -26.52
CA PHE A 382 -4.42 -20.25 -25.54
C PHE A 382 -5.75 -19.77 -26.15
N TRP A 383 -5.72 -18.76 -27.03
CA TRP A 383 -6.94 -18.27 -27.70
C TRP A 383 -7.50 -19.24 -28.74
N SER A 384 -6.67 -20.11 -29.32
CA SER A 384 -7.10 -21.19 -30.21
C SER A 384 -7.84 -22.32 -29.47
N LEU A 385 -7.50 -22.57 -28.20
CA LEU A 385 -8.17 -23.59 -27.36
C LEU A 385 -9.43 -23.05 -26.64
N VAL A 386 -9.40 -21.79 -26.19
CA VAL A 386 -10.53 -21.16 -25.48
C VAL A 386 -11.70 -20.83 -26.42
N THR A 387 -11.47 -20.64 -27.71
CA THR A 387 -12.57 -20.46 -28.68
C THR A 387 -13.26 -21.78 -29.04
N LEU A 388 -12.58 -22.92 -28.93
CA LEU A 388 -13.15 -24.24 -29.20
C LEU A 388 -14.09 -24.72 -28.06
N GLY A 389 -13.78 -24.42 -26.80
CA GLY A 389 -14.55 -24.90 -25.63
C GLY A 389 -16.01 -24.43 -25.59
N PRO A 390 -16.31 -23.11 -25.66
CA PRO A 390 -17.67 -22.59 -25.67
C PRO A 390 -18.44 -23.05 -26.91
N GLY A 391 -17.80 -23.07 -28.09
CA GLY A 391 -18.45 -23.55 -29.32
C GLY A 391 -18.91 -25.01 -29.22
N ILE A 392 -18.08 -25.89 -28.64
CA ILE A 392 -18.42 -27.29 -28.42
C ILE A 392 -19.54 -27.44 -27.37
N LEU A 393 -19.50 -26.67 -26.27
CA LEU A 393 -20.56 -26.70 -25.26
C LEU A 393 -21.90 -26.23 -25.82
N THR A 394 -21.90 -25.19 -26.66
CA THR A 394 -23.11 -24.66 -27.29
C THR A 394 -23.69 -25.66 -28.30
N LEU A 395 -22.83 -26.38 -29.05
CA LEU A 395 -23.24 -27.46 -29.95
C LEU A 395 -23.84 -28.66 -29.20
N LEU A 396 -23.25 -29.03 -28.05
CA LEU A 396 -23.78 -30.10 -27.19
C LEU A 396 -25.12 -29.71 -26.57
N GLN A 397 -25.27 -28.47 -26.12
CA GLN A 397 -26.55 -27.97 -25.59
C GLN A 397 -27.61 -27.88 -26.69
N TYR A 398 -27.25 -27.41 -27.89
CA TYR A 398 -28.18 -27.34 -29.02
C TYR A 398 -28.64 -28.74 -29.49
N SER A 399 -27.72 -29.70 -29.59
CA SER A 399 -28.07 -31.08 -29.94
C SER A 399 -28.95 -31.76 -28.87
N THR A 400 -28.70 -31.49 -27.59
CA THR A 400 -29.54 -31.99 -26.49
C THR A 400 -30.96 -31.38 -26.54
N ILE A 401 -31.07 -30.07 -26.78
CA ILE A 401 -32.37 -29.39 -26.92
C ILE A 401 -33.11 -29.85 -28.18
N SER A 402 -32.41 -30.03 -29.30
CA SER A 402 -32.98 -30.57 -30.54
C SER A 402 -33.52 -31.98 -30.35
N TRP A 403 -32.79 -32.85 -29.63
CA TRP A 403 -33.21 -34.21 -29.33
C TRP A 403 -34.44 -34.27 -28.41
N ILE A 404 -34.51 -33.39 -27.40
CA ILE A 404 -35.70 -33.27 -26.53
C ILE A 404 -36.92 -32.85 -27.36
N ARG A 405 -36.74 -31.90 -28.30
CA ARG A 405 -37.82 -31.37 -29.12
C ARG A 405 -38.41 -32.40 -30.08
N THR A 406 -37.57 -33.23 -30.69
CA THR A 406 -38.03 -34.33 -31.57
C THR A 406 -38.64 -35.49 -30.79
N SER A 407 -38.16 -35.76 -29.57
CA SER A 407 -38.68 -36.83 -28.70
C SER A 407 -40.04 -36.51 -28.07
N CYS A 408 -40.37 -35.22 -27.91
CA CYS A 408 -41.68 -34.78 -27.41
C CYS A 408 -42.77 -34.74 -28.50
N THR A 409 -42.41 -34.56 -29.78
CA THR A 409 -43.38 -34.53 -30.89
C THR A 409 -43.82 -35.91 -31.40
N SER A 410 -43.25 -37.01 -30.88
CA SER A 410 -43.59 -38.38 -31.30
C SER A 410 -44.47 -39.12 -30.28
N ARG A 411 -45.12 -38.40 -29.36
CA ARG A 411 -45.97 -38.98 -28.30
C ARG A 411 -47.40 -38.45 -28.25
N ASP A 412 -47.84 -37.76 -29.30
CA ASP A 412 -49.26 -37.44 -29.54
C ASP A 412 -49.79 -38.22 -30.75
#